data_AF-A0A8W8HTM2-F1
#
_entry.id   AF-A0A8W8HTM2-F1
#
_cell.length_a   1.000
_cell.length_b   1.000
_cell.length_c   1.000
_cell.angle_alpha   90.00
_cell.angle_beta   90.00
_cell.angle_gamma   90.00
#
_symmetry.space_group_name_H-M   'P 1'
#
loop_
_entity.id
_entity.type
_entity.pdbx_description
1 polymer ?
#
loop_
_entity_poly.entity_id
_entity_poly.type
_entity_poly.pdbx_seq_one_letter_code
_entity_poly.pdbx_strand_id
1 'polypeptide(L)'
;TSRYNATGKTYQPQKTDFIVHHKRKEQLERYDKYFKKFEFTKALDAAMKKGVSMPSPEVTVRVLQELMKKGAIKAALACRSDLSVGYIIQFIKRNISKPSFQPVLLDVADLLLDLYAEQVGQSPVMDCQLTELRETVEQEVNYMTELSEVMGMLDTVFASAAMKTSTPSSETVPVMTPSAVAQAADI
;
A
#
# COMPACT_ATOMS: atom_id res chain seq x y z
N THR A 1 -58.33 23.28 -10.47
CA THR A 1 -57.62 21.98 -10.34
C THR A 1 -57.36 21.41 -11.72
N SER A 2 -56.15 21.55 -12.26
CA SER A 2 -55.54 20.59 -13.22
C SER A 2 -54.16 21.14 -13.62
N ARG A 3 -53.08 20.43 -13.30
CA ARG A 3 -51.73 20.73 -13.78
C ARG A 3 -51.45 19.80 -14.94
N TYR A 4 -51.16 20.38 -16.10
CA TYR A 4 -50.80 19.69 -17.32
C TYR A 4 -49.41 19.04 -17.16
N ASN A 5 -49.33 17.72 -17.23
CA ASN A 5 -48.07 17.02 -17.50
C ASN A 5 -48.12 16.59 -18.96
N ALA A 6 -47.60 17.43 -19.86
CA ALA A 6 -47.49 17.12 -21.27
C ALA A 6 -46.53 15.93 -21.45
N THR A 7 -47.10 14.75 -21.59
CA THR A 7 -46.34 13.53 -21.88
C THR A 7 -46.07 13.53 -23.38
N GLY A 8 -44.89 14.00 -23.78
CA GLY A 8 -44.40 13.86 -25.15
C GLY A 8 -44.13 12.38 -25.47
N LYS A 9 -45.17 11.66 -25.88
CA LYS A 9 -45.07 10.34 -26.52
C LYS A 9 -45.50 10.51 -27.97
N THR A 10 -44.55 10.73 -28.88
CA THR A 10 -44.66 10.46 -30.34
C THR A 10 -43.40 10.90 -31.08
N TYR A 11 -42.22 10.41 -30.66
CA TYR A 11 -41.03 10.47 -31.50
C TYR A 11 -40.46 9.06 -31.65
N GLN A 12 -40.49 8.55 -32.88
CA GLN A 12 -39.88 7.29 -33.27
C GLN A 12 -38.52 7.64 -33.91
N PRO A 13 -37.38 7.27 -33.30
CA PRO A 13 -36.08 7.63 -33.82
C PRO A 13 -35.86 7.04 -35.21
N GLN A 14 -35.43 7.88 -36.15
CA GLN A 14 -35.07 7.48 -37.52
C GLN A 14 -33.69 6.81 -37.53
N LYS A 15 -33.35 6.07 -38.59
CA LYS A 15 -32.11 5.26 -38.67
C LYS A 15 -30.81 6.07 -38.58
N THR A 16 -30.88 7.39 -38.79
CA THR A 16 -29.76 8.33 -38.71
C THR A 16 -29.65 9.04 -37.37
N ASP A 17 -30.52 8.71 -36.41
CA ASP A 17 -30.65 9.43 -35.16
C ASP A 17 -29.75 8.85 -34.06
N PHE A 18 -29.02 9.71 -33.36
CA PHE A 18 -28.05 9.29 -32.33
C PHE A 18 -28.76 9.11 -30.99
N ILE A 19 -29.05 7.85 -30.62
CA ILE A 19 -29.68 7.52 -29.35
C ILE A 19 -28.65 7.63 -28.22
N VAL A 20 -28.75 8.68 -27.40
CA VAL A 20 -27.94 8.83 -26.18
C VAL A 20 -28.49 7.87 -25.11
N HIS A 21 -27.87 6.70 -24.99
CA HIS A 21 -28.11 5.82 -23.86
C HIS A 21 -27.74 6.55 -22.56
N HIS A 22 -28.72 6.82 -21.71
CA HIS A 22 -28.45 7.37 -20.39
C HIS A 22 -27.61 6.36 -19.61
N LYS A 23 -26.35 6.72 -19.32
CA LYS A 23 -25.44 5.88 -18.54
C LYS A 23 -26.10 5.61 -17.18
N ARG A 24 -26.42 4.34 -16.90
CA ARG A 24 -27.02 3.92 -15.62
C ARG A 24 -26.13 4.43 -14.50
N LYS A 25 -26.71 5.17 -13.53
CA LYS A 25 -25.95 5.63 -12.36
C LYS A 25 -25.38 4.40 -11.65
N GLU A 26 -24.07 4.31 -11.61
CA GLU A 26 -23.35 3.27 -10.90
C GLU A 26 -23.73 3.34 -9.41
N GLN A 27 -24.06 2.19 -8.81
CA GLN A 27 -24.42 2.16 -7.40
C GLN A 27 -23.15 2.38 -6.59
N LEU A 28 -22.90 3.64 -6.22
CA LEU A 28 -21.78 4.01 -5.38
C LEU A 28 -21.92 3.30 -4.03
N GLU A 29 -20.82 2.72 -3.58
CA GLU A 29 -20.73 2.17 -2.25
C GLU A 29 -20.93 3.26 -1.20
N ARG A 30 -21.31 2.85 0.02
CA ARG A 30 -21.70 3.82 1.07
C ARG A 30 -20.56 4.78 1.39
N TYR A 31 -19.32 4.31 1.40
CA TYR A 31 -18.12 5.13 1.63
C TYR A 31 -17.87 6.15 0.50
N ASP A 32 -18.06 5.78 -0.77
CA ASP A 32 -17.90 6.70 -1.91
C ASP A 32 -18.87 7.87 -1.87
N LYS A 33 -20.10 7.62 -1.38
CA LYS A 33 -21.10 8.68 -1.18
C LYS A 33 -20.65 9.67 -0.12
N TYR A 34 -20.00 9.20 0.94
CA TYR A 34 -19.46 10.06 1.99
C TYR A 34 -18.25 10.86 1.51
N PHE A 35 -17.37 10.27 0.68
CA PHE A 35 -16.29 11.02 0.02
C PHE A 35 -16.79 12.16 -0.86
N LYS A 36 -17.87 11.94 -1.62
CA LYS A 36 -18.49 13.00 -2.44
C LYS A 36 -19.09 14.14 -1.62
N LYS A 37 -19.48 13.86 -0.37
CA LYS A 37 -20.05 14.85 0.56
C LYS A 37 -19.00 15.45 1.51
N PHE A 38 -17.72 15.12 1.36
CA PHE A 38 -16.65 15.52 2.29
C PHE A 38 -16.89 15.05 3.74
N GLU A 39 -17.67 13.98 3.92
CA GLU A 39 -17.97 13.41 5.24
C GLU A 39 -16.97 12.29 5.59
N PHE A 40 -15.71 12.68 5.80
CA PHE A 40 -14.58 11.74 5.93
C PHE A 40 -14.68 10.80 7.14
N THR A 41 -15.14 11.27 8.29
CA THR A 41 -15.33 10.44 9.49
C THR A 41 -16.35 9.32 9.24
N LYS A 42 -17.47 9.65 8.59
CA LYS A 42 -18.53 8.69 8.24
C LYS A 42 -18.07 7.71 7.16
N ALA A 43 -17.20 8.14 6.24
CA ALA A 43 -16.59 7.26 5.25
C ALA A 43 -15.73 6.18 5.91
N LEU A 44 -14.88 6.58 6.86
CA LEU A 44 -14.06 5.65 7.62
C LEU A 44 -14.90 4.70 8.48
N ASP A 45 -15.94 5.20 9.15
CA ASP A 45 -16.85 4.35 9.93
C ASP A 45 -17.58 3.33 9.07
N ALA A 46 -18.00 3.71 7.86
CA ALA A 46 -18.64 2.80 6.92
C ALA A 46 -17.68 1.68 6.47
N ALA A 47 -16.40 2.01 6.29
CA ALA A 47 -15.35 1.07 5.90
C ALA A 47 -14.88 0.16 7.05
N MET A 48 -14.99 0.63 8.30
CA MET A 48 -14.58 -0.12 9.50
C MET A 48 -15.66 -1.08 10.04
N LYS A 49 -16.87 -1.04 9.48
CA LYS A 49 -17.93 -2.00 9.83
C LYS A 49 -17.47 -3.42 9.56
N LYS A 50 -17.71 -4.33 10.52
CA LYS A 50 -17.35 -5.75 10.44
C LYS A 50 -17.80 -6.42 9.13
N GLY A 51 -18.94 -6.02 8.57
CA GLY A 51 -19.44 -6.54 7.30
C GLY A 51 -18.63 -6.13 6.05
N VAL A 52 -17.69 -5.20 6.16
CA VAL A 52 -16.82 -4.73 5.07
C VAL A 52 -15.35 -5.01 5.39
N SER A 53 -14.92 -4.68 6.61
CA SER A 53 -13.51 -4.83 7.02
C SER A 53 -13.05 -6.28 7.13
N MET A 54 -13.95 -7.20 7.47
CA MET A 54 -13.65 -8.64 7.58
C MET A 54 -13.58 -9.36 6.23
N PRO A 55 -14.61 -9.28 5.35
CA PRO A 55 -14.55 -9.97 4.06
C PRO A 55 -13.62 -9.29 3.07
N SER A 56 -13.44 -7.97 3.15
CA SER A 56 -12.70 -7.18 2.17
C SER A 56 -11.82 -6.12 2.84
N PRO A 57 -10.72 -6.51 3.51
CA PRO A 57 -9.80 -5.56 4.15
C PRO A 57 -9.16 -4.60 3.14
N GLU A 58 -9.01 -5.01 1.88
CA GLU A 58 -8.51 -4.17 0.78
C GLU A 58 -9.33 -2.89 0.58
N VAL A 59 -10.66 -2.99 0.71
CA VAL A 59 -11.56 -1.84 0.56
C VAL A 59 -11.31 -0.85 1.69
N THR A 60 -11.19 -1.33 2.92
CA THR A 60 -10.90 -0.48 4.08
C THR A 60 -9.54 0.20 3.97
N VAL A 61 -8.51 -0.52 3.52
CA VAL A 61 -7.17 0.05 3.28
C VAL A 61 -7.21 1.11 2.17
N ARG A 62 -7.96 0.88 1.08
CA ARG A 62 -8.15 1.89 0.02
C ARG A 62 -8.82 3.15 0.56
N VAL A 63 -9.85 3.01 1.40
CA VAL A 63 -10.50 4.16 2.04
C VAL A 63 -9.51 4.93 2.92
N LEU A 64 -8.66 4.23 3.69
CA LEU A 64 -7.59 4.86 4.47
C LEU A 64 -6.59 5.60 3.56
N GLN A 65 -6.13 4.97 2.48
CA GLN A 65 -5.26 5.60 1.49
C GLN A 65 -5.87 6.87 0.89
N GLU A 66 -7.15 6.84 0.53
CA GLU A 66 -7.85 8.00 -0.02
C GLU A 66 -7.98 9.14 1.00
N LEU A 67 -8.19 8.82 2.28
CA LEU A 67 -8.20 9.81 3.36
C LEU A 67 -6.84 10.48 3.54
N MET A 68 -5.75 9.70 3.45
CA MET A 68 -4.39 10.25 3.49
C MET A 68 -4.11 11.16 2.29
N LYS A 69 -4.45 10.72 1.08
CA LYS A 69 -4.29 11.51 -0.15
C LYS A 69 -5.06 12.84 -0.13
N LYS A 70 -6.17 12.90 0.59
CA LYS A 70 -7.00 14.10 0.75
C LYS A 70 -6.61 14.96 1.96
N GLY A 71 -5.61 14.55 2.76
CA GLY A 71 -5.21 15.25 3.98
C GLY A 71 -6.27 15.25 5.09
N ALA A 72 -7.28 14.37 4.99
CA ALA A 72 -8.42 14.33 5.91
C ALA A 72 -8.27 13.26 7.01
N ILE A 73 -7.21 12.45 6.97
CA ILE A 73 -7.00 11.33 7.89
C ILE A 73 -6.89 11.80 9.35
N LYS A 74 -6.15 12.88 9.62
CA LYS A 74 -5.97 13.42 10.98
C LYS A 74 -7.30 13.85 11.60
N ALA A 75 -8.11 14.58 10.83
CA ALA A 75 -9.45 15.00 11.25
C ALA A 75 -10.41 13.79 11.41
N ALA A 76 -10.29 12.79 10.54
CA ALA A 76 -11.11 11.58 10.62
C ALA A 76 -10.77 10.71 11.85
N LEU A 77 -9.53 10.74 12.35
CA LEU A 77 -9.08 10.01 13.52
C LEU A 77 -9.32 10.78 14.84
N ALA A 78 -9.05 12.09 14.88
CA ALA A 78 -9.07 12.88 16.11
C ALA A 78 -10.45 13.00 16.80
N CYS A 79 -11.55 12.96 16.04
CA CYS A 79 -12.91 13.13 16.59
C CYS A 79 -13.60 11.79 16.92
N ARG A 80 -12.86 10.81 17.44
CA ARG A 80 -13.38 9.46 17.71
C ARG A 80 -13.44 9.13 19.20
N SER A 81 -14.41 8.28 19.55
CA SER A 81 -14.49 7.68 20.87
C SER A 81 -13.49 6.53 21.03
N ASP A 82 -13.11 6.24 22.27
CA ASP A 82 -12.16 5.19 22.63
C ASP A 82 -12.50 3.83 21.99
N LEU A 83 -13.77 3.46 22.00
CA LEU A 83 -14.23 2.22 21.39
C LEU A 83 -13.99 2.18 19.87
N SER A 84 -14.19 3.30 19.18
CA SER A 84 -13.96 3.40 17.74
C SER A 84 -12.48 3.29 17.39
N VAL A 85 -11.62 3.93 18.18
CA VAL A 85 -10.17 3.86 18.07
C VAL A 85 -9.70 2.42 18.30
N GLY A 86 -10.21 1.74 19.32
CA GLY A 86 -9.91 0.34 19.59
C GLY A 86 -10.22 -0.59 18.40
N TYR A 87 -11.32 -0.35 17.67
CA TYR A 87 -11.61 -1.12 16.45
C TYR A 87 -10.60 -0.85 15.32
N ILE A 88 -10.10 0.38 15.20
CA ILE A 88 -9.07 0.73 14.22
C ILE A 88 -7.74 0.05 14.59
N ILE A 89 -7.35 0.12 15.86
CA ILE A 89 -6.15 -0.56 16.37
C ILE A 89 -6.23 -2.07 16.09
N GLN A 90 -7.36 -2.70 16.40
CA GLN A 90 -7.55 -4.13 16.13
C GLN A 90 -7.48 -4.45 14.63
N PHE A 91 -8.01 -3.57 13.78
CA PHE A 91 -7.92 -3.73 12.33
C PHE A 91 -6.46 -3.65 11.85
N ILE A 92 -5.68 -2.70 12.37
CA ILE A 92 -4.25 -2.54 12.05
C ILE A 92 -3.48 -3.78 12.49
N LYS A 93 -3.55 -4.16 13.77
CA LYS A 93 -2.85 -5.34 14.32
C LYS A 93 -3.10 -6.60 13.51
N ARG A 94 -4.31 -6.79 13.00
CA ARG A 94 -4.67 -7.96 12.20
C ARG A 94 -4.10 -7.95 10.77
N ASN A 95 -3.94 -6.78 10.17
CA ASN A 95 -3.62 -6.65 8.75
C ASN A 95 -2.19 -6.13 8.50
N ILE A 96 -1.44 -5.78 9.54
CA ILE A 96 -0.08 -5.21 9.42
C ILE A 96 0.91 -6.18 8.78
N SER A 97 0.81 -7.48 9.06
CA SER A 97 1.69 -8.52 8.49
C SER A 97 1.49 -8.76 6.99
N LYS A 98 0.62 -7.99 6.31
CA LYS A 98 0.45 -8.04 4.85
C LYS A 98 1.29 -6.91 4.22
N PRO A 99 2.38 -7.22 3.50
CA PRO A 99 3.31 -6.20 2.97
C PRO A 99 2.63 -5.15 2.08
N SER A 100 1.58 -5.51 1.35
CA SER A 100 0.84 -4.58 0.48
C SER A 100 0.05 -3.52 1.24
N PHE A 101 -0.34 -3.79 2.48
CA PHE A 101 -1.13 -2.87 3.32
C PHE A 101 -0.25 -2.10 4.29
N GLN A 102 0.91 -2.67 4.61
CA GLN A 102 1.79 -2.23 5.66
C GLN A 102 2.19 -0.75 5.58
N PRO A 103 2.57 -0.15 4.43
CA PRO A 103 2.92 1.27 4.38
C PRO A 103 1.79 2.18 4.87
N VAL A 104 0.56 1.89 4.42
CA VAL A 104 -0.64 2.65 4.79
C VAL A 104 -0.97 2.47 6.26
N LEU A 105 -0.89 1.23 6.74
CA LEU A 105 -1.26 0.91 8.12
C LEU A 105 -0.25 1.46 9.12
N LEU A 106 1.04 1.48 8.76
CA LEU A 106 2.10 2.10 9.55
C LEU A 106 1.90 3.62 9.62
N ASP A 107 1.67 4.31 8.49
CA ASP A 107 1.40 5.75 8.47
C ASP A 107 0.18 6.11 9.35
N VAL A 108 -0.88 5.29 9.29
CA VAL A 108 -2.08 5.47 10.12
C VAL A 108 -1.80 5.16 11.58
N ALA A 109 -0.99 4.16 11.90
CA ALA A 109 -0.62 3.80 13.26
C ALA A 109 0.22 4.90 13.92
N ASP A 110 1.22 5.44 13.20
CA ASP A 110 2.08 6.53 13.65
C ASP A 110 1.23 7.77 13.98
N LEU A 111 0.37 8.18 13.05
CA LEU A 111 -0.56 9.30 13.26
C LEU A 111 -1.53 9.06 14.43
N LEU A 112 -1.97 7.82 14.64
CA LEU A 112 -2.85 7.47 15.74
C LEU A 112 -2.11 7.56 17.09
N LEU A 113 -0.88 7.08 17.16
CA LEU A 113 -0.04 7.22 18.35
C LEU A 113 0.22 8.70 18.66
N ASP A 114 0.55 9.51 17.66
CA ASP A 114 0.77 10.96 17.83
C ASP A 114 -0.47 11.71 18.34
N LEU A 115 -1.65 11.39 17.78
CA LEU A 115 -2.89 12.05 18.16
C LEU A 115 -3.34 11.72 19.58
N TYR A 116 -3.14 10.47 20.00
CA TYR A 116 -3.61 9.98 21.29
C TYR A 116 -2.53 10.00 22.37
N ALA A 117 -1.28 10.38 22.05
CA ALA A 117 -0.18 10.53 23.01
C ALA A 117 -0.52 11.49 24.17
N GLU A 118 -1.22 12.59 23.89
CA GLU A 118 -1.65 13.56 24.91
C GLU A 118 -2.81 13.05 25.78
N GLN A 119 -3.54 12.02 25.32
CA GLN A 119 -4.69 11.44 26.01
C GLN A 119 -4.34 10.18 26.81
N VAL A 120 -3.06 9.76 26.78
CA VAL A 120 -2.56 8.62 27.56
C VAL A 120 -2.78 8.87 29.05
N GLY A 121 -3.31 7.87 29.76
CA GLY A 121 -3.60 7.92 31.19
C GLY A 121 -5.05 8.30 31.54
N GLN A 122 -5.89 8.66 30.56
CA GLN A 122 -7.31 8.92 30.81
C GLN A 122 -8.14 7.64 30.89
N SER A 123 -7.75 6.60 30.16
CA SER A 123 -8.47 5.34 30.05
C SER A 123 -7.47 4.17 30.04
N PRO A 124 -7.45 3.31 31.08
CA PRO A 124 -6.49 2.22 31.15
C PRO A 124 -6.68 1.21 30.02
N VAL A 125 -7.91 1.08 29.50
CA VAL A 125 -8.20 0.20 28.36
C VAL A 125 -7.56 0.73 27.08
N MET A 126 -7.62 2.05 26.85
CA MET A 126 -6.99 2.68 25.69
C MET A 126 -5.47 2.55 25.77
N ASP A 127 -4.90 2.83 26.95
CA ASP A 127 -3.45 2.76 27.18
C ASP A 127 -2.91 1.35 26.89
N CYS A 128 -3.63 0.30 27.34
CA CYS A 128 -3.29 -1.08 26.98
C CYS A 128 -3.33 -1.30 25.46
N GLN A 129 -4.37 -0.82 24.77
CA GLN A 129 -4.50 -0.99 23.32
C GLN A 129 -3.40 -0.26 22.53
N LEU A 130 -3.02 0.94 22.95
CA LEU A 130 -1.93 1.72 22.33
C LEU A 130 -0.56 1.05 22.59
N THR A 131 -0.34 0.53 23.80
CA THR A 131 0.89 -0.21 24.14
C THR A 131 1.01 -1.48 23.30
N GLU A 132 -0.07 -2.26 23.21
CA GLU A 132 -0.09 -3.45 22.35
C GLU A 132 0.12 -3.13 20.86
N LEU A 133 -0.41 -1.99 20.38
CA LEU A 133 -0.17 -1.55 19.01
C LEU A 133 1.31 -1.25 18.79
N ARG A 134 1.94 -0.49 19.71
CA ARG A 134 3.37 -0.18 19.66
C ARG A 134 4.22 -1.43 19.64
N GLU A 135 3.95 -2.38 20.54
CA GLU A 135 4.66 -3.67 20.59
C GLU A 135 4.50 -4.46 19.29
N THR A 136 3.29 -4.48 18.71
CA THR A 136 3.04 -5.18 17.43
C THR A 136 3.83 -4.53 16.29
N VAL A 137 3.88 -3.20 16.23
CA VAL A 137 4.65 -2.47 15.21
C VAL A 137 6.16 -2.72 15.39
N GLU A 138 6.65 -2.69 16.62
CA GLU A 138 8.06 -2.94 16.94
C GLU A 138 8.48 -4.38 16.55
N GLN A 139 7.63 -5.36 16.84
CA GLN A 139 7.84 -6.75 16.39
C GLN A 139 7.90 -6.84 14.87
N GLU A 140 6.99 -6.19 14.15
CA GLU A 140 6.97 -6.22 12.68
C GLU A 140 8.23 -5.56 12.09
N VAL A 141 8.70 -4.45 12.66
CA VAL A 141 9.95 -3.79 12.24
C VAL A 141 11.15 -4.70 12.47
N ASN A 142 11.21 -5.41 13.60
CA ASN A 142 12.26 -6.38 13.87
C ASN A 142 12.24 -7.53 12.87
N TYR A 143 11.07 -8.10 12.58
CA TYR A 143 10.92 -9.15 11.57
C TYR A 143 11.36 -8.69 10.18
N MET A 144 11.02 -7.47 9.77
CA MET A 144 11.48 -6.92 8.50
C MET A 144 12.99 -6.72 8.46
N THR A 145 13.59 -6.31 9.57
CA THR A 145 15.03 -6.10 9.69
C THR A 145 15.77 -7.43 9.55
N GLU A 146 15.36 -8.44 10.31
CA GLU A 146 15.90 -9.81 10.21
C GLU A 146 15.76 -10.37 8.80
N LEU A 147 14.60 -10.18 8.16
CA LEU A 147 14.37 -10.62 6.78
C LEU A 147 15.32 -9.91 5.79
N SER A 148 15.55 -8.61 5.98
CA SER A 148 16.47 -7.82 5.15
C SER A 148 17.92 -8.27 5.33
N GLU A 149 18.33 -8.63 6.55
CA GLU A 149 19.66 -9.18 6.84
C GLU A 149 19.87 -10.52 6.13
N VAL A 150 18.89 -11.43 6.22
CA VAL A 150 18.94 -12.72 5.53
C VAL A 150 19.02 -12.55 4.02
N MET A 151 18.27 -11.61 3.45
CA MET A 151 18.33 -11.32 2.02
C MET A 151 19.71 -10.78 1.60
N GLY A 152 20.30 -9.89 2.39
CA GLY A 152 21.66 -9.41 2.16
C GLY A 152 22.71 -10.53 2.22
N MET A 153 22.58 -11.47 3.16
CA MET A 153 23.45 -12.65 3.21
C MET A 153 23.31 -13.52 1.96
N LEU A 154 22.09 -13.76 1.47
CA LEU A 154 21.87 -14.53 0.23
C LEU A 154 22.50 -13.84 -0.99
N ASP A 155 22.38 -12.52 -1.10
CA ASP A 155 23.00 -11.76 -2.19
C ASP A 155 24.52 -11.91 -2.19
N THR A 156 25.17 -11.90 -1.02
CA THR A 156 26.63 -12.12 -0.94
C THR A 156 27.02 -13.52 -1.40
N VAL A 157 26.24 -14.55 -1.04
CA VAL A 157 26.48 -15.93 -1.47
C VAL A 157 26.32 -16.06 -2.98
N PHE A 158 25.26 -15.52 -3.55
CA PHE A 158 25.03 -15.54 -4.99
C PHE A 158 26.09 -14.75 -5.77
N ALA A 159 26.48 -13.57 -5.29
CA ALA A 159 27.56 -12.78 -5.91
C ALA A 159 28.89 -13.54 -5.92
N SER A 160 29.26 -14.18 -4.80
CA SER A 160 30.48 -14.98 -4.71
C SER A 160 30.47 -16.21 -5.63
N ALA A 161 29.31 -16.84 -5.81
CA ALA A 161 29.14 -17.97 -6.72
C ALA A 161 29.27 -17.55 -8.19
N ALA A 162 28.68 -16.39 -8.56
CA ALA A 162 28.82 -15.84 -9.90
C ALA A 162 30.28 -15.50 -10.25
N MET A 163 31.05 -14.93 -9.31
CA MET A 163 32.46 -14.59 -9.52
C MET A 163 33.36 -15.80 -9.82
N LYS A 164 33.04 -16.99 -9.28
CA LYS A 164 33.82 -18.21 -9.56
C LYS A 164 33.67 -18.73 -11.00
N THR A 165 32.68 -18.26 -11.75
CA THR A 165 32.47 -18.67 -13.15
C THR A 165 33.24 -17.81 -14.16
N SER A 166 33.84 -16.70 -13.73
CA SER A 166 34.68 -15.83 -14.56
C SER A 166 36.16 -16.05 -14.25
N THR A 167 36.69 -17.23 -14.54
CA THR A 167 38.14 -17.42 -14.73
C THR A 167 38.47 -17.07 -16.18
N PRO A 168 39.15 -15.96 -16.47
CA PRO A 168 39.78 -15.79 -17.77
C PRO A 168 40.96 -16.76 -17.83
N SER A 169 40.74 -17.89 -18.50
CA SER A 169 41.80 -18.77 -18.96
C SER A 169 42.65 -18.04 -20.00
N SER A 170 43.81 -17.52 -19.60
CA SER A 170 44.99 -17.44 -20.47
C SER A 170 46.27 -17.22 -19.67
N GLU A 171 46.83 -18.31 -19.14
CA GLU A 171 48.28 -18.44 -19.07
C GLU A 171 48.79 -18.77 -20.47
N THR A 172 49.47 -17.82 -21.13
CA THR A 172 50.47 -18.17 -22.14
C THR A 172 51.70 -17.29 -21.91
N VAL A 173 52.65 -17.82 -21.14
CA VAL A 173 54.01 -17.28 -21.08
C VAL A 173 54.65 -17.54 -22.46
N PRO A 174 55.12 -16.51 -23.19
CA PRO A 174 55.75 -16.75 -24.48
C PRO A 174 57.15 -17.32 -24.25
N VAL A 175 57.34 -18.58 -24.66
CA VAL A 175 58.67 -19.20 -24.77
C VAL A 175 59.44 -18.48 -25.88
N MET A 176 60.46 -17.73 -25.49
CA MET A 176 61.38 -17.05 -26.41
C MET A 176 62.43 -18.06 -26.89
N THR A 177 62.24 -18.62 -28.08
CA THR A 177 63.31 -19.34 -28.78
C THR A 177 64.17 -18.32 -29.57
N PRO A 178 65.51 -18.40 -29.50
CA PRO A 178 66.38 -17.51 -30.25
C PRO A 178 66.38 -17.90 -31.73
N SER A 179 66.07 -16.92 -32.59
CA SER A 179 66.05 -17.06 -34.06
C SER A 179 67.47 -17.17 -34.61
N ALA A 180 67.78 -18.32 -35.21
CA ALA A 180 69.03 -18.60 -35.90
C ALA A 180 68.88 -18.34 -37.40
N VAL A 181 69.12 -17.10 -37.86
CA VAL A 181 69.49 -16.80 -39.25
C VAL A 181 70.39 -15.56 -39.28
N ALA A 182 71.69 -15.76 -39.14
CA ALA A 182 72.71 -14.76 -39.45
C ALA A 182 73.83 -15.47 -40.22
N GLN A 183 73.53 -15.89 -41.44
CA GLN A 183 74.52 -16.30 -42.44
C GLN A 183 73.89 -16.18 -43.82
N ALA A 184 74.27 -15.11 -44.53
CA ALA A 184 74.52 -15.03 -45.96
C ALA A 184 74.22 -13.61 -46.48
N ALA A 185 75.27 -12.84 -46.79
CA ALA A 185 75.52 -12.25 -48.10
C ALA A 185 76.56 -11.12 -47.98
N ASP A 186 77.77 -11.41 -48.48
CA ASP A 186 78.69 -10.44 -49.05
C ASP A 186 78.00 -9.64 -50.18
N ILE A 187 78.23 -8.32 -50.22
CA ILE A 187 78.89 -7.52 -51.28
C ILE A 187 78.93 -6.06 -50.82
#